data_AF-A0A953BH63-F1
#
_entry.id   AF-A0A953BH63-F1
#
_cell.length_a   1.000
_cell.length_b   1.000
_cell.length_c   1.000
_cell.angle_alpha   90.00
_cell.angle_beta   90.00
_cell.angle_gamma   90.00
#
_symmetry.space_group_name_H-M   'P 1'
#
loop_
_entity.id
_entity.type
_entity.pdbx_description
1 polymer ?
#
loop_
_entity_poly.entity_id
_entity_poly.type
_entity_poly.pdbx_seq_one_letter_code
_entity_poly.pdbx_strand_id
1 'polypeptide(L)'
;MKILLDQGTPVPLRKLLDGHEVMTAFEMGWSELVNGELLTRAEEAFDLLITTDQNLPYQQNLTRRRLGILVLTTTSWPRVQKHAQRVVEAIATIQQGQFVVVAIPD
;
A
#
# COMPACT_ATOMS: atom_id res chain seq x y z
N MET A 1 0.75 -1.25 -13.17
CA MET A 1 1.60 -0.52 -12.19
C MET A 1 2.35 -1.54 -11.35
N LYS A 2 3.50 -1.15 -10.81
CA LYS A 2 4.24 -1.91 -9.80
C LYS A 2 3.74 -1.52 -8.41
N ILE A 3 3.23 -2.50 -7.67
CA ILE A 3 2.62 -2.31 -6.35
C ILE A 3 3.43 -3.07 -5.32
N LEU A 4 3.84 -2.38 -4.26
CA LEU A 4 4.45 -2.97 -3.08
C LEU A 4 3.40 -3.16 -1.99
N LEU A 5 3.29 -4.39 -1.47
CA LEU A 5 2.54 -4.68 -0.26
C LEU A 5 3.48 -4.66 0.93
N ASP A 6 3.21 -3.81 1.90
CA ASP A 6 3.88 -3.79 3.18
C ASP A 6 3.65 -5.11 3.97
N GLN A 7 4.47 -5.36 5.00
CA GLN A 7 4.40 -6.56 5.86
C GLN A 7 3.04 -6.74 6.54
N GLY A 8 2.39 -5.64 6.93
CA GLY A 8 1.07 -5.67 7.56
C GLY A 8 -0.08 -5.90 6.57
N THR A 9 0.19 -5.77 5.27
CA THR A 9 -0.85 -5.84 4.24
C THR A 9 -1.20 -7.29 3.94
N PRO A 10 -2.49 -7.67 3.96
CA PRO A 10 -2.89 -9.05 3.67
C PRO A 10 -2.50 -9.45 2.25
N VAL A 11 -1.54 -10.38 2.13
CA VAL A 11 -1.01 -10.91 0.86
C VAL A 11 -2.10 -11.37 -0.13
N PRO A 12 -3.23 -11.98 0.29
CA PRO A 12 -4.30 -12.33 -0.65
C PRO A 12 -4.89 -11.15 -1.43
N LEU A 13 -4.68 -9.89 -0.99
CA LEU A 13 -5.05 -8.68 -1.72
C LEU A 13 -4.52 -8.66 -3.14
N ARG A 14 -3.34 -9.27 -3.40
CA ARG A 14 -2.76 -9.37 -4.75
C ARG A 14 -3.72 -9.99 -5.77
N LYS A 15 -4.65 -10.85 -5.33
CA LYS A 15 -5.67 -11.49 -6.19
C LYS A 15 -6.74 -10.52 -6.71
N LEU A 16 -6.82 -9.32 -6.13
CA LEU A 16 -7.75 -8.26 -6.56
C LEU A 16 -7.08 -7.26 -7.50
N LEU A 17 -5.78 -7.42 -7.75
CA LEU A 17 -4.94 -6.46 -8.47
C LEU A 17 -4.50 -7.01 -9.83
N ASP A 18 -5.40 -7.71 -10.52
CA ASP A 18 -5.12 -8.26 -11.85
C ASP A 18 -4.65 -7.17 -12.81
N GLY A 19 -3.56 -7.45 -13.55
CA GLY A 19 -2.91 -6.48 -14.44
C GLY A 19 -1.87 -5.57 -13.77
N HIS A 20 -1.62 -5.73 -12.47
CA HIS A 20 -0.53 -5.08 -11.76
C HIS A 20 0.59 -6.07 -11.40
N GLU A 21 1.82 -5.59 -11.37
CA GLU A 21 2.97 -6.35 -10.85
C GLU A 21 3.02 -6.12 -9.35
N VAL A 22 2.75 -7.17 -8.56
CA VAL A 22 2.63 -7.06 -7.10
C VAL A 22 3.77 -7.79 -6.43
N MET A 23 4.51 -7.09 -5.58
CA MET A 23 5.56 -7.65 -4.72
C MET A 23 5.25 -7.35 -3.27
N THR A 24 5.69 -8.21 -2.36
CA THR A 24 5.64 -7.96 -0.92
C THR A 24 6.99 -7.44 -0.42
N ALA A 25 6.97 -6.62 0.64
CA ALA A 25 8.20 -6.23 1.34
C ALA A 25 9.00 -7.47 1.82
N PHE A 26 8.33 -8.59 2.08
CA PHE A 26 8.97 -9.85 2.45
C PHE A 26 9.76 -10.45 1.29
N GLU A 27 9.17 -10.55 0.10
CA GLU A 27 9.84 -11.04 -1.11
C GLU A 27 11.03 -10.16 -1.51
N MET A 28 10.97 -8.87 -1.21
CA MET A 28 12.07 -7.93 -1.43
C MET A 28 13.18 -8.02 -0.37
N GLY A 29 12.99 -8.80 0.71
CA GLY A 29 13.91 -8.86 1.85
C GLY A 29 13.94 -7.56 2.67
N TRP A 30 12.84 -6.80 2.66
CA TRP A 30 12.72 -5.48 3.28
C TRP A 30 12.03 -5.49 4.65
N SER A 31 11.89 -6.67 5.27
CA SER A 31 11.19 -6.86 6.54
C SER A 31 11.79 -6.08 7.72
N GLU A 32 13.06 -5.69 7.65
CA GLU A 32 13.77 -4.96 8.71
C GLU A 32 13.92 -3.46 8.42
N LEU A 33 13.42 -2.97 7.28
CA LEU A 33 13.55 -1.56 6.93
C LEU A 33 12.62 -0.70 7.79
N VAL A 34 13.16 0.41 8.30
CA VAL A 34 12.35 1.44 8.94
C VAL A 34 11.47 2.15 7.89
N ASN A 35 10.31 2.67 8.29
CA ASN A 35 9.33 3.29 7.37
C ASN A 35 9.96 4.31 6.41
N GLY A 36 10.87 5.16 6.90
CA GLY A 36 11.53 6.16 6.05
C GLY A 36 12.39 5.54 4.93
N GLU A 37 13.08 4.44 5.23
CA GLU A 37 13.91 3.70 4.26
C GLU A 37 13.05 2.86 3.31
N LEU A 38 12.01 2.19 3.85
CA LEU A 38 11.02 1.47 3.05
C LEU A 38 10.40 2.39 2.00
N LEU A 39 9.96 3.59 2.40
CA LEU A 39 9.37 4.56 1.49
C LEU A 39 10.35 5.01 0.40
N THR A 40 11.62 5.24 0.75
CA THR A 40 12.65 5.64 -0.22
C THR A 40 12.93 4.53 -1.23
N ARG A 41 13.12 3.29 -0.78
CA ARG A 41 13.33 2.15 -1.70
C ARG A 41 12.09 1.84 -2.52
N ALA A 42 10.91 1.98 -1.94
CA ALA A 42 9.64 1.80 -2.64
C ALA A 42 9.48 2.84 -3.76
N GLU A 43 9.81 4.10 -3.50
CA GLU A 43 9.72 5.19 -4.47
C GLU A 43 10.66 5.00 -5.67
N GLU A 44 11.77 4.30 -5.52
CA GLU A 44 12.71 4.02 -6.61
C GLU A 44 12.24 2.89 -7.55
N ALA A 45 11.41 1.96 -7.06
CA ALA A 45 11.09 0.71 -7.77
C ALA A 45 9.60 0.46 -8.02
N PHE A 46 8.72 1.20 -7.34
CA PHE A 46 7.27 0.97 -7.34
C PHE A 46 6.49 2.26 -7.58
N ASP A 47 5.30 2.10 -8.16
CA ASP A 47 4.36 3.21 -8.39
C ASP A 47 3.47 3.45 -7.15
N LEU A 48 3.21 2.39 -6.38
CA LEU A 48 2.25 2.39 -5.27
C LEU A 48 2.74 1.51 -4.11
N LEU A 49 2.69 2.04 -2.89
CA LEU A 49 2.79 1.30 -1.64
C LEU A 49 1.39 1.12 -1.03
N ILE A 50 1.02 -0.12 -0.73
CA ILE A 50 -0.16 -0.45 0.08
C ILE A 50 0.30 -0.90 1.46
N THR A 51 -0.12 -0.17 2.49
CA THR A 51 0.20 -0.47 3.90
C THR A 51 -1.05 -0.49 4.77
N THR A 52 -0.93 -1.09 5.95
CA THR A 52 -1.91 -0.99 7.03
C THR A 52 -1.43 -0.09 8.16
N ASP A 53 -0.24 0.52 8.04
CA ASP A 53 0.30 1.46 9.02
C ASP A 53 -0.39 2.83 8.90
N GLN A 54 -1.34 3.07 9.81
CA GLN A 54 -2.09 4.33 9.89
C GLN A 54 -1.27 5.48 10.50
N ASN A 55 -0.08 5.20 11.05
CA ASN A 55 0.79 6.24 11.59
C ASN A 55 1.65 6.91 10.49
N LEU A 56 1.76 6.27 9.33
CA LEU A 56 2.51 6.76 8.18
C LEU A 56 2.18 8.22 7.78
N PRO A 57 0.91 8.67 7.69
CA PRO A 57 0.57 10.07 7.37
C PRO A 57 1.12 11.12 8.32
N TYR A 58 1.40 10.76 9.58
CA TYR A 58 1.97 11.69 10.55
C TYR A 58 3.49 11.85 10.39
N GLN A 59 4.12 11.10 9.47
CA GLN A 59 5.52 11.27 9.12
C GLN A 59 5.65 12.43 8.11
N GLN A 60 6.33 13.51 8.51
CA GLN A 60 6.36 14.82 7.84
C GLN A 60 6.91 14.86 6.39
N ASN A 61 7.24 13.72 5.77
CA ASN A 61 7.94 13.63 4.48
C ASN A 61 7.13 12.96 3.34
N LEU A 62 5.82 12.78 3.48
CA LEU A 62 5.02 12.12 2.43
C LEU A 62 4.68 13.03 1.23
N THR A 63 4.60 14.34 1.43
CA THR A 63 4.12 15.30 0.41
C THR A 63 5.09 15.57 -0.74
N ARG A 64 6.33 15.07 -0.67
CA ARG A 64 7.34 15.24 -1.73
C ARG A 64 7.61 13.97 -2.54
N ARG A 65 6.91 12.89 -2.22
CA ARG A 65 7.14 11.59 -2.86
C ARG A 65 6.38 11.50 -4.18
N ARG A 66 6.96 10.80 -5.15
CA ARG A 66 6.29 10.34 -6.38
C ARG A 66 5.56 9.02 -6.17
N LEU A 67 5.91 8.29 -5.12
CA LEU A 67 5.24 7.08 -4.70
C LEU A 67 3.80 7.36 -4.28
N GLY A 68 2.82 6.72 -4.91
CA GLY A 68 1.46 6.68 -4.39
C GLY A 68 1.43 5.85 -3.10
N ILE A 69 0.65 6.28 -2.11
CA ILE A 69 0.53 5.59 -0.81
C ILE A 69 -0.93 5.36 -0.51
N LEU A 70 -1.31 4.10 -0.37
CA LEU A 70 -2.65 3.68 0.01
C LEU A 70 -2.60 2.99 1.38
N VAL A 71 -3.33 3.54 2.34
CA VAL A 71 -3.44 2.99 3.70
C VAL A 71 -4.79 2.30 3.87
N LEU A 72 -4.77 1.01 4.21
CA LEU A 72 -5.94 0.26 4.63
C LEU A 72 -6.10 0.37 6.15
N THR A 73 -7.31 0.68 6.63
CA THR A 73 -7.55 0.81 8.08
C THR A 73 -7.64 -0.54 8.83
N THR A 74 -7.40 -1.67 8.14
CA THR A 74 -7.43 -3.01 8.75
C THR A 74 -6.47 -3.97 8.06
N THR A 75 -5.89 -4.89 8.84
CA THR A 75 -5.10 -6.03 8.37
C THR A 75 -5.98 -7.27 8.07
N SER A 76 -7.27 -7.21 8.41
CA SER A 76 -8.19 -8.35 8.29
C SER A 76 -8.56 -8.62 6.83
N TRP A 77 -8.00 -9.69 6.26
CA TRP A 77 -8.32 -10.11 4.90
C TRP A 77 -9.82 -10.31 4.66
N PRO A 78 -10.61 -10.99 5.51
CA PRO A 78 -12.05 -11.15 5.28
C PRO A 78 -12.80 -9.82 5.13
N ARG A 79 -12.40 -8.80 5.90
CA ARG A 79 -12.99 -7.45 5.81
C ARG A 79 -12.57 -6.73 4.55
N VAL A 80 -11.28 -6.77 4.20
CA VAL A 80 -10.77 -6.23 2.94
C VAL A 80 -11.47 -6.88 1.75
N GLN A 81 -11.67 -8.19 1.78
CA GLN A 81 -12.37 -8.94 0.74
C GLN A 81 -13.85 -8.54 0.63
N LYS A 82 -14.55 -8.41 1.76
CA LYS A 82 -15.96 -7.94 1.81
C LYS A 82 -16.11 -6.54 1.19
N HIS A 83 -15.08 -5.71 1.30
CA HIS A 83 -15.05 -4.34 0.78
C HIS A 83 -14.10 -4.17 -0.42
N ALA A 84 -13.84 -5.25 -1.17
CA ALA A 84 -12.86 -5.30 -2.25
C ALA A 84 -13.04 -4.18 -3.29
N GLN A 85 -14.29 -3.88 -3.66
CA GLN A 85 -14.58 -2.83 -4.64
C GLN A 85 -14.02 -1.46 -4.24
N ARG A 86 -14.13 -1.08 -2.95
CA ARG A 86 -13.59 0.21 -2.46
C ARG A 86 -12.07 0.28 -2.59
N VAL A 87 -11.39 -0.85 -2.37
CA VAL A 87 -9.94 -0.95 -2.49
C VAL A 87 -9.51 -0.88 -3.95
N VAL A 88 -10.20 -1.61 -4.84
CA VAL A 88 -9.92 -1.59 -6.28
C VAL A 88 -10.16 -0.20 -6.89
N GLU A 89 -11.26 0.46 -6.54
CA GLU A 89 -11.55 1.83 -7.00
C GLU A 89 -10.50 2.83 -6.52
N ALA A 90 -10.05 2.73 -5.27
CA ALA A 90 -8.97 3.56 -4.75
C ALA A 90 -7.65 3.32 -5.52
N ILE A 91 -7.31 2.07 -5.81
CA ILE A 91 -6.09 1.72 -6.58
C ILE A 91 -6.19 2.18 -8.04
N ALA A 92 -7.39 2.14 -8.64
CA ALA A 92 -7.60 2.58 -10.02
C ALA A 92 -7.51 4.10 -10.18
N THR A 93 -7.82 4.86 -9.12
CA THR A 93 -7.89 6.32 -9.16
C THR A 93 -6.66 7.02 -8.57
N ILE A 94 -5.87 6.31 -7.75
CA ILE A 94 -4.72 6.91 -7.10
C ILE A 94 -3.66 7.34 -8.11
N GLN A 95 -3.15 8.56 -7.93
CA GLN A 95 -2.09 9.13 -8.75
C GLN A 95 -0.74 9.08 -8.01
N GLN A 96 0.35 9.24 -8.76
CA GLN A 96 1.69 9.37 -8.17
C GLN A 96 1.75 10.51 -7.14
N GLY A 97 2.38 10.23 -6.01
CA GLY A 97 2.51 11.16 -4.88
C GLY A 97 1.23 11.43 -4.10
N GLN A 98 0.11 10.79 -4.46
CA GLN A 98 -1.10 10.87 -3.64
C GLN A 98 -1.02 9.95 -2.43
N PHE A 99 -1.62 10.44 -1.35
CA PHE A 99 -1.84 9.70 -0.13
C PHE A 99 -3.34 9.48 0.04
N VAL A 100 -3.78 8.22 0.09
CA VAL A 100 -5.20 7.84 0.19
C VAL A 100 -5.39 6.88 1.35
N VAL A 101 -6.37 7.16 2.21
CA VAL A 101 -6.80 6.23 3.26
C VAL A 101 -8.11 5.58 2.85
N VAL A 102 -8.14 4.25 2.80
CA VAL A 102 -9.34 3.46 2.55
C VAL A 102 -9.85 2.91 3.88
N ALA A 103 -10.89 3.55 4.39
CA ALA A 103 -11.60 3.07 5.57
C ALA A 103 -12.38 1.80 5.25
N ILE A 104 -12.06 0.70 5.96
CA ILE A 104 -12.72 -0.59 5.86
C ILE A 104 -13.64 -0.76 7.08
N PRO A 105 -14.97 -0.70 6.91
CA PRO A 105 -15.93 -0.94 8.00
C PRO A 105 -15.81 -2.34 8.62
N ASP A 106 -16.44 -2.53 9.78
CA ASP A 106 -16.63 -3.84 10.40
C ASP A 106 -17.69 -4.68 9.63
#